data_AF-A0A1X7U879-F1
#
_entry.id   AF-A0A1X7U879-F1
#
_cell.length_a   1.000
_cell.length_b   1.000
_cell.length_c   1.000
_cell.angle_alpha   90.00
_cell.angle_beta   90.00
_cell.angle_gamma   90.00
#
_symmetry.space_group_name_H-M   'P 1'
#
loop_
_entity.id
_entity.type
_entity.pdbx_description
1 polymer ?
#
loop_
_entity_poly.entity_id
_entity_poly.type
_entity_poly.pdbx_seq_one_letter_code
_entity_poly.pdbx_strand_id
1 'polypeptide(L)'
;MASINRPEEKPGKGGSDGKEGSKRESADVKKVIKEIKEVVISQYANITSMSEDNLRPVADEMYAEKIISRGVNNKPTFNSIISEFESSLSCFSTLTKVEDHCKKFLSALERVGGAPAKKAAKLREEWVKAVKAKFGFELNI
;
A
#
# COMPACT_ATOMS: atom_id res chain seq x y z
N MET A 1 -54.02 18.36 45.86
CA MET A 1 -52.58 18.30 45.51
C MET A 1 -52.46 18.36 44.00
N ALA A 2 -51.51 19.18 43.51
CA ALA A 2 -50.87 19.18 42.18
C ALA A 2 -51.71 19.45 40.91
N SER A 3 -51.90 20.74 40.62
CA SER A 3 -51.39 21.50 39.47
C SER A 3 -50.60 20.82 38.32
N ILE A 4 -50.83 21.36 37.10
CA ILE A 4 -49.86 21.74 36.03
C ILE A 4 -49.75 20.91 34.73
N ASN A 5 -50.16 21.60 33.65
CA ASN A 5 -49.61 21.80 32.29
C ASN A 5 -49.09 20.65 31.41
N ARG A 6 -49.65 20.68 30.19
CA ARG A 6 -49.09 20.23 28.90
C ARG A 6 -47.86 21.07 28.51
N PRO A 7 -46.89 20.53 27.75
CA PRO A 7 -46.71 21.07 26.41
C PRO A 7 -46.38 20.00 25.34
N GLU A 8 -46.64 20.39 24.08
CA GLU A 8 -46.24 19.68 22.86
C GLU A 8 -44.76 19.87 22.53
N GLU A 9 -44.08 18.83 22.02
CA GLU A 9 -42.93 18.85 21.09
C GLU A 9 -42.67 17.37 20.68
N LYS A 10 -42.15 16.93 19.52
CA LYS A 10 -41.84 17.38 18.15
C LYS A 10 -41.38 16.09 17.40
N PRO A 11 -41.19 16.07 16.06
CA PRO A 11 -40.99 14.84 15.31
C PRO A 11 -39.60 14.23 15.55
N GLY A 12 -39.56 12.90 15.56
CA GLY A 12 -38.35 12.10 15.72
C GLY A 12 -37.26 12.49 14.71
N LYS A 13 -36.11 12.92 15.24
CA LYS A 13 -34.87 13.12 14.49
C LYS A 13 -34.24 11.74 14.31
N GLY A 14 -34.56 11.07 13.19
CA GLY A 14 -33.87 9.86 12.76
C GLY A 14 -32.41 10.19 12.45
N GLY A 15 -31.51 9.56 13.21
CA GLY A 15 -30.06 9.70 13.04
C GLY A 15 -29.62 9.28 11.64
N SER A 16 -28.71 10.06 11.06
CA SER A 16 -27.92 9.67 9.90
C SER A 16 -26.45 9.62 10.30
N ASP A 17 -26.12 8.71 11.22
CA ASP A 17 -24.74 8.28 11.46
C ASP A 17 -24.48 7.04 10.60
N GLY A 18 -24.10 7.28 9.35
CA GLY A 18 -23.79 6.21 8.39
C GLY A 18 -22.62 6.50 7.46
N LYS A 19 -21.89 7.62 7.63
CA LYS A 19 -20.90 8.07 6.63
C LYS A 19 -19.54 8.51 7.18
N GLU A 20 -19.31 8.40 8.48
CA GLU A 20 -18.06 8.83 9.12
C GLU A 20 -16.97 7.74 9.07
N GLY A 21 -17.34 6.45 9.22
CA GLY A 21 -16.40 5.32 9.28
C GLY A 21 -15.62 5.09 7.99
N SER A 22 -16.31 5.05 6.84
CA SER A 22 -15.69 4.79 5.54
C SER A 22 -14.70 5.87 5.09
N LYS A 23 -14.91 7.13 5.50
CA LYS A 23 -14.02 8.24 5.12
C LYS A 23 -12.73 8.24 5.94
N ARG A 24 -12.81 7.94 7.24
CA ARG A 24 -11.63 7.89 8.14
C ARG A 24 -10.71 6.72 7.78
N GLU A 25 -11.26 5.52 7.59
CA GLU A 25 -10.50 4.36 7.13
C GLU A 25 -9.79 4.62 5.80
N SER A 26 -10.48 5.23 4.84
CA SER A 26 -9.87 5.58 3.55
C SER A 26 -8.75 6.63 3.67
N ALA A 27 -8.86 7.56 4.63
CA ALA A 27 -7.85 8.58 4.87
C ALA A 27 -6.59 7.96 5.50
N ASP A 28 -6.76 6.99 6.39
CA ASP A 28 -5.65 6.29 7.02
C ASP A 28 -4.93 5.36 6.03
N VAL A 29 -5.65 4.68 5.14
CA VAL A 29 -5.05 3.91 4.02
C VAL A 29 -4.21 4.81 3.11
N LYS A 30 -4.69 6.01 2.77
CA LYS A 30 -3.92 6.98 1.97
C LYS A 30 -2.63 7.42 2.64
N LYS A 31 -2.64 7.61 3.97
CA LYS A 31 -1.42 7.94 4.72
C LYS A 31 -0.43 6.76 4.72
N VAL A 32 -0.91 5.53 4.87
CA VAL A 32 -0.07 4.32 4.79
C VAL A 32 0.54 4.17 3.40
N ILE A 33 -0.24 4.34 2.33
CA ILE A 33 0.28 4.33 0.95
C ILE A 33 1.38 5.37 0.77
N LYS A 34 1.18 6.58 1.31
CA LYS A 34 2.19 7.63 1.25
C LYS A 34 3.48 7.21 1.96
N GLU A 35 3.39 6.61 3.14
CA GLU A 35 4.56 6.11 3.87
C GLU A 35 5.32 5.02 3.08
N ILE A 36 4.59 4.07 2.51
CA ILE A 36 5.16 2.99 1.68
C ILE A 36 5.95 3.59 0.50
N LYS A 37 5.41 4.60 -0.18
CA LYS A 37 6.09 5.31 -1.27
C LYS A 37 7.31 6.09 -0.79
N GLU A 38 7.22 6.78 0.35
CA GLU A 38 8.36 7.49 0.95
C GLU A 38 9.53 6.53 1.23
N VAL A 39 9.24 5.33 1.73
CA VAL A 39 10.26 4.29 1.91
C VAL A 39 10.84 3.83 0.58
N VAL A 40 10.02 3.59 -0.46
CA VAL A 40 10.51 3.22 -1.81
C VAL A 40 11.46 4.28 -2.35
N ILE A 41 11.10 5.56 -2.25
CA ILE A 41 11.96 6.68 -2.64
C ILE A 41 13.28 6.66 -1.86
N SER A 42 13.23 6.47 -0.54
CA SER A 42 14.43 6.39 0.30
C SER A 42 15.34 5.21 -0.06
N GLN A 43 14.75 4.11 -0.51
CA GLN A 43 15.44 2.88 -0.89
C GLN A 43 15.70 2.80 -2.40
N TYR A 44 15.38 3.84 -3.18
CA TYR A 44 15.42 3.78 -4.64
C TYR A 44 16.81 3.38 -5.16
N ALA A 45 17.87 3.99 -4.66
CA ALA A 45 19.25 3.62 -5.01
C ALA A 45 19.60 2.19 -4.60
N ASN A 46 19.09 1.72 -3.45
CA ASN A 46 19.26 0.33 -3.03
C ASN A 46 18.51 -0.61 -3.97
N ILE A 47 17.28 -0.33 -4.38
CA ILE A 47 16.52 -1.20 -5.30
C ILE A 47 17.18 -1.20 -6.69
N THR A 48 17.48 -0.02 -7.23
CA THR A 48 17.95 0.14 -8.63
C THR A 48 19.43 -0.18 -8.85
N SER A 49 20.24 -0.31 -7.80
CA SER A 49 21.65 -0.74 -7.92
C SER A 49 21.84 -2.24 -8.23
N MET A 50 20.78 -2.94 -8.66
CA MET A 50 20.91 -4.32 -9.13
C MET A 50 21.65 -4.33 -10.48
N SER A 51 22.42 -5.40 -10.75
CA SER A 51 23.00 -5.57 -12.08
C SER A 51 21.90 -5.72 -13.13
N GLU A 52 22.19 -5.28 -14.36
CA GLU A 52 21.30 -5.45 -15.51
C GLU A 52 20.93 -6.93 -15.76
N ASP A 53 21.80 -7.88 -15.37
CA ASP A 53 21.50 -9.32 -15.44
C ASP A 53 20.27 -9.73 -14.62
N ASN A 54 19.94 -8.99 -13.56
CA ASN A 54 18.74 -9.25 -12.75
C ASN A 54 17.48 -8.60 -13.34
N LEU A 55 17.62 -7.63 -14.25
CA LEU A 55 16.48 -6.83 -14.71
C LEU A 55 15.44 -7.68 -15.43
N ARG A 56 15.89 -8.57 -16.32
CA ARG A 56 14.97 -9.42 -17.08
C ARG A 56 14.22 -10.42 -16.20
N PRO A 57 14.87 -11.23 -15.34
CA PRO A 57 14.17 -12.12 -14.40
C PRO A 57 13.20 -11.37 -13.48
N VAL A 58 13.59 -10.20 -12.96
CA VAL A 58 12.71 -9.38 -12.12
C VAL A 58 11.48 -8.91 -12.89
N ALA A 59 11.65 -8.44 -14.13
CA ALA A 59 10.52 -8.01 -14.96
C ALA A 59 9.54 -9.16 -15.23
N ASP A 60 10.05 -10.36 -15.55
CA ASP A 60 9.21 -11.52 -15.83
C ASP A 60 8.39 -11.95 -14.59
N GLU A 61 8.98 -11.97 -13.39
CA GLU A 61 8.26 -12.25 -12.14
C GLU A 61 7.24 -11.15 -11.80
N MET A 62 7.60 -9.87 -11.98
CA MET A 62 6.69 -8.74 -11.76
C MET A 62 5.50 -8.78 -12.70
N TYR A 63 5.71 -9.20 -13.95
CA TYR A 63 4.63 -9.37 -14.93
C TYR A 63 3.72 -10.54 -14.57
N ALA A 64 4.30 -11.67 -14.13
CA ALA A 64 3.55 -12.83 -13.67
C ALA A 64 2.62 -12.48 -12.48
N GLU A 65 3.10 -11.64 -11.56
CA GLU A 65 2.32 -11.11 -10.43
C GLU A 65 1.35 -9.97 -10.79
N LYS A 66 1.30 -9.58 -12.07
CA LYS A 66 0.47 -8.48 -12.59
C LYS A 66 0.76 -7.14 -11.91
N ILE A 67 2.01 -6.93 -11.52
CA ILE A 67 2.50 -5.67 -10.96
C ILE A 67 2.81 -4.69 -12.07
N ILE A 68 3.41 -5.19 -13.16
CA ILE A 68 3.74 -4.40 -14.34
C ILE A 68 2.90 -4.82 -15.55
N SER A 69 2.69 -3.88 -16.45
CA SER A 69 2.05 -4.09 -17.74
C SER A 69 2.94 -4.91 -18.69
N ARG A 70 2.32 -5.46 -19.74
CA ARG A 70 3.06 -6.08 -20.86
C ARG A 70 4.02 -5.08 -21.52
N GLY A 71 3.63 -3.80 -21.58
CA GLY A 71 4.45 -2.75 -22.16
C GLY A 71 5.77 -2.58 -21.42
N VAL A 72 5.71 -2.51 -20.09
CA VAL A 72 6.92 -2.45 -19.25
C VAL A 72 7.69 -3.76 -19.27
N ASN A 73 7.03 -4.93 -19.29
CA ASN A 73 7.76 -6.20 -19.39
C ASN A 73 8.53 -6.37 -20.72
N ASN A 74 8.03 -5.79 -21.81
CA ASN A 74 8.70 -5.85 -23.11
C ASN A 74 9.98 -5.00 -23.17
N LYS A 75 10.02 -3.89 -22.43
CA LYS A 75 11.16 -2.96 -22.37
C LYS A 75 11.40 -2.51 -20.92
N PRO A 76 11.82 -3.43 -20.05
CA PRO A 76 11.88 -3.14 -18.63
C PRO A 76 13.03 -2.20 -18.31
N THR A 77 12.81 -1.36 -17.31
CA THR A 77 13.84 -0.67 -16.53
C THR A 77 13.41 -0.75 -15.07
N PHE A 78 14.35 -0.77 -14.12
CA PHE A 78 13.96 -0.76 -12.70
C PHE A 78 13.09 0.46 -12.36
N ASN A 79 13.34 1.61 -12.98
CA ASN A 79 12.52 2.80 -12.83
C ASN A 79 11.06 2.57 -13.28
N SER A 80 10.85 1.99 -14.47
CA SER A 80 9.51 1.72 -14.97
C SER A 80 8.76 0.69 -14.12
N ILE A 81 9.45 -0.30 -13.57
CA ILE A 81 8.87 -1.30 -12.67
C ILE A 81 8.41 -0.63 -11.37
N ILE A 82 9.28 0.17 -10.75
CA ILE A 82 8.96 0.91 -9.53
C ILE A 82 7.80 1.89 -9.77
N SER A 83 7.83 2.61 -10.89
CA SER A 83 6.79 3.58 -11.24
C SER A 83 5.42 2.95 -11.40
N GLU A 84 5.31 1.78 -12.04
CA GLU A 84 4.04 1.05 -12.15
C GLU A 84 3.56 0.51 -10.80
N PHE A 85 4.46 -0.04 -9.98
CA PHE A 85 4.16 -0.46 -8.61
C PHE A 85 3.61 0.71 -7.77
N GLU A 86 4.27 1.87 -7.76
CA GLU A 86 3.80 3.02 -7.00
C GLU A 86 2.47 3.57 -7.53
N SER A 87 2.28 3.55 -8.86
CA SER A 87 1.05 4.04 -9.48
C SER A 87 -0.14 3.16 -9.09
N SER A 88 0.03 1.85 -9.06
CA SER A 88 -1.02 0.90 -8.70
C SER A 88 -1.49 1.07 -7.24
N LEU A 89 -0.58 1.41 -6.32
CA LEU A 89 -0.92 1.60 -4.90
C LEU A 89 -2.01 2.67 -4.69
N SER A 90 -1.99 3.73 -5.51
CA SER A 90 -2.98 4.80 -5.45
C SER A 90 -4.41 4.34 -5.81
N CYS A 91 -4.56 3.17 -6.43
CA CYS A 91 -5.85 2.61 -6.80
C CYS A 91 -6.54 1.84 -5.66
N PHE A 92 -5.85 1.55 -4.56
CA PHE A 92 -6.40 0.78 -3.45
C PHE A 92 -7.03 1.67 -2.38
N SER A 93 -8.18 1.24 -1.86
CA SER A 93 -8.95 1.93 -0.82
C SER A 93 -8.95 1.23 0.54
N THR A 94 -8.29 0.07 0.65
CA THR A 94 -8.27 -0.79 1.84
C THR A 94 -6.84 -1.23 2.14
N LEU A 95 -6.48 -1.32 3.42
CA LEU A 95 -5.14 -1.74 3.86
C LEU A 95 -4.77 -3.13 3.34
N THR A 96 -5.67 -4.11 3.40
CA THR A 96 -5.41 -5.48 2.91
C THR A 96 -4.98 -5.53 1.44
N LYS A 97 -5.59 -4.72 0.57
CA LYS A 97 -5.19 -4.66 -0.86
C LYS A 97 -3.81 -4.02 -1.04
N VAL A 98 -3.47 -3.05 -0.20
CA VAL A 98 -2.13 -2.45 -0.18
C VAL A 98 -1.10 -3.49 0.27
N GLU A 99 -1.37 -4.20 1.36
CA GLU A 99 -0.52 -5.29 1.86
C GLU A 99 -0.35 -6.41 0.82
N ASP A 100 -1.44 -6.87 0.18
CA ASP A 100 -1.38 -7.89 -0.87
C ASP A 100 -0.53 -7.44 -2.06
N HIS A 101 -0.62 -6.16 -2.45
CA HIS A 101 0.19 -5.64 -3.54
C HIS A 101 1.68 -5.56 -3.16
N CYS A 102 1.99 -5.10 -1.95
CA CYS A 102 3.34 -5.10 -1.40
C CYS A 102 3.92 -6.52 -1.31
N LYS A 103 3.14 -7.51 -0.82
CA LYS A 103 3.54 -8.92 -0.76
C LYS A 103 3.96 -9.45 -2.13
N LYS A 104 3.13 -9.23 -3.15
CA LYS A 104 3.42 -9.69 -4.51
C LYS A 104 4.73 -9.10 -5.04
N PHE A 105 4.96 -7.80 -4.79
CA PHE A 105 6.19 -7.15 -5.19
C PHE A 105 7.42 -7.77 -4.51
N LEU A 106 7.34 -7.99 -3.20
CA LEU A 106 8.43 -8.61 -2.44
C LEU A 106 8.66 -10.06 -2.88
N SER A 107 7.59 -10.85 -3.03
CA SER A 107 7.67 -12.25 -3.44
C SER A 107 8.22 -12.41 -4.86
N ALA A 108 7.88 -11.52 -5.80
CA ALA A 108 8.45 -11.53 -7.14
C ALA A 108 9.98 -11.37 -7.10
N LEU A 109 10.50 -10.44 -6.29
CA LEU A 109 11.94 -10.28 -6.08
C LEU A 109 12.57 -11.49 -5.38
N GLU A 110 11.89 -12.05 -4.39
CA GLU A 110 12.36 -13.23 -3.64
C GLU A 110 12.51 -14.47 -4.53
N ARG A 111 11.59 -14.69 -5.48
CA ARG A 111 11.66 -15.83 -6.41
C ARG A 111 12.85 -15.78 -7.37
N VAL A 112 13.32 -14.59 -7.73
CA VAL A 112 14.56 -14.44 -8.53
C VAL A 112 15.79 -14.87 -7.72
N GLY A 113 15.75 -14.71 -6.39
CA GLY A 113 16.86 -15.05 -5.51
C GLY A 113 17.96 -13.99 -5.49
N GLY A 114 19.15 -14.34 -5.01
CA GLY A 114 20.35 -13.51 -5.10
C GLY A 114 20.21 -12.09 -4.52
N ALA A 115 20.65 -11.09 -5.28
CA ALA A 115 20.55 -9.68 -4.90
C ALA A 115 19.08 -9.18 -4.83
N PRO A 116 18.18 -9.51 -5.78
CA PRO A 116 16.74 -9.21 -5.66
C PRO A 116 16.12 -9.64 -4.33
N ALA A 117 16.32 -10.90 -3.92
CA ALA A 117 15.76 -11.42 -2.67
C ALA A 117 16.29 -10.68 -1.42
N LYS A 118 17.59 -10.35 -1.39
CA LYS A 118 18.17 -9.55 -0.29
C LYS A 118 17.58 -8.14 -0.23
N LYS A 119 17.34 -7.52 -1.38
CA LYS A 119 16.73 -6.19 -1.47
C LYS A 119 15.26 -6.21 -1.06
N ALA A 120 14.53 -7.29 -1.40
CA ALA A 120 13.16 -7.51 -0.93
C ALA A 120 13.10 -7.60 0.59
N ALA A 121 13.95 -8.43 1.21
CA ALA A 121 14.03 -8.56 2.66
C ALA A 121 14.31 -7.20 3.33
N LYS A 122 15.26 -6.43 2.79
CA LYS A 122 15.57 -5.10 3.31
C LYS A 122 14.40 -4.13 3.18
N LEU A 123 13.71 -4.11 2.03
CA LEU A 123 12.57 -3.24 1.80
C LEU A 123 11.39 -3.60 2.73
N ARG A 124 11.14 -4.90 2.94
CA ARG A 124 10.15 -5.40 3.88
C ARG A 124 10.39 -4.87 5.29
N GLU A 125 11.62 -4.97 5.79
CA GLU A 125 12.02 -4.44 7.10
C GLU A 125 11.75 -2.94 7.21
N GLU A 126 12.15 -2.15 6.20
CA GLU A 126 11.96 -0.70 6.22
C GLU A 126 10.49 -0.30 6.17
N TRP A 127 9.65 -0.99 5.39
CA TRP A 127 8.20 -0.76 5.36
C TRP A 127 7.54 -1.08 6.71
N VAL A 128 7.80 -2.25 7.29
CA VAL A 128 7.23 -2.64 8.59
C VAL A 128 7.66 -1.66 9.67
N LYS A 129 8.95 -1.30 9.70
CA LYS A 129 9.50 -0.35 10.67
C LYS A 129 8.87 1.04 10.54
N ALA A 130 8.78 1.57 9.32
CA ALA A 130 8.25 2.90 9.07
C ALA A 130 6.76 2.99 9.45
N VAL A 131 5.95 2.01 9.05
CA VAL A 131 4.53 1.98 9.37
C VAL A 131 4.30 1.82 10.88
N LYS A 132 5.04 0.93 11.55
CA LYS A 132 4.97 0.77 13.01
C LYS A 132 5.30 2.07 13.74
N ALA A 133 6.37 2.73 13.34
CA ALA A 133 6.81 3.98 13.97
C ALA A 133 5.78 5.12 13.82
N LYS A 134 5.12 5.21 12.66
CA LYS A 134 4.23 6.33 12.34
C LYS A 134 2.76 6.09 12.72
N PHE A 135 2.30 4.85 12.67
CA PHE A 135 0.88 4.51 12.84
C PHE A 135 0.61 3.57 14.02
N GLY A 136 1.64 3.01 14.66
CA GLY A 136 1.48 2.16 15.84
C GLY A 136 1.04 0.72 15.56
N PHE A 137 1.05 0.28 14.29
CA PHE A 137 0.75 -1.10 13.89
C PHE A 137 1.74 -1.59 12.82
N GLU A 138 1.85 -2.91 12.67
CA GLU A 138 2.73 -3.52 11.65
C GLU A 138 1.94 -3.91 10.41
N LEU A 139 2.55 -3.73 9.23
CA LEU A 139 2.01 -4.29 7.99
C LEU A 139 2.08 -5.82 8.06
N ASN A 140 1.00 -6.49 7.68
CA ASN A 140 1.01 -7.92 7.45
C ASN A 140 1.53 -8.18 6.03
N ILE A 141 2.86 -8.13 5.82
CA ILE A 141 3.53 -8.34 4.54
C ILE A 141 4.58 -9.43 4.59
#